data_AF-A0A0F9KF04-F1
#
_entry.id   AF-A0A0F9KF04-F1
#
_cell.length_a   1.000
_cell.length_b   1.000
_cell.length_c   1.000
_cell.angle_alpha   90.00
_cell.angle_beta   90.00
_cell.angle_gamma   90.00
#
_symmetry.space_group_name_H-M   'P 1'
#
loop_
_entity.id
_entity.type
_entity.pdbx_description
1 polymer ?
#
loop_
_entity_poly.entity_id
_entity_poly.type
_entity_poly.pdbx_seq_one_letter_code
_entity_poly.pdbx_strand_id
1 'polypeptide(L)'
;MTTSVEKERAQNKKWRLDHPVENALKQKRYIYGYRGTYRRLKASAAQFHRDLDLTFDGFVAWRNSQPAICYYCGALLLLHGNDCNSLTIDRKNNKQGYIPGNIVLCCRSCNSSKGKGEYPRNKPVTAERL
;
A
#
# COMPACT_ATOMS: atom_id res chain seq x y z
N MET A 1 38.63 9.54 11.23
CA MET A 1 38.26 8.13 11.49
C MET A 1 36.78 7.99 11.15
N THR A 2 36.39 7.11 10.21
CA THR A 2 34.98 6.91 9.89
C THR A 2 34.26 6.27 11.07
N THR A 3 33.13 6.83 11.45
CA THR A 3 32.27 6.34 12.52
C THR A 3 31.81 4.91 12.25
N SER A 4 31.46 4.17 13.31
CA SER A 4 30.91 2.81 13.19
C SER A 4 29.72 2.75 12.22
N VAL A 5 28.86 3.77 12.25
CA VAL A 5 27.70 3.93 11.37
C VAL A 5 28.09 4.10 9.90
N GLU A 6 29.14 4.87 9.61
CA GLU A 6 29.61 5.06 8.23
C GLU A 6 30.20 3.77 7.64
N LYS A 7 30.95 3.01 8.46
CA LYS A 7 31.47 1.70 8.07
C LYS A 7 30.33 0.72 7.75
N GLU A 8 29.30 0.68 8.60
CA GLU A 8 28.14 -0.17 8.39
C GLU A 8 27.34 0.22 7.12
N ARG A 9 27.17 1.53 6.87
CA ARG A 9 26.52 2.03 5.64
C ARG A 9 27.31 1.63 4.39
N ALA A 10 28.64 1.77 4.42
CA ALA A 10 29.50 1.39 3.31
C ALA A 10 29.45 -0.12 3.04
N GLN A 11 29.48 -0.95 4.09
CA GLN A 11 29.35 -2.41 3.97
C GLN A 11 27.98 -2.80 3.40
N ASN A 12 26.90 -2.19 3.88
CA ASN A 12 25.56 -2.39 3.34
C ASN A 12 25.43 -1.96 1.87
N LYS A 13 26.09 -0.86 1.48
CA LYS A 13 26.13 -0.40 0.08
C LYS A 13 26.84 -1.44 -0.79
N LYS A 14 28.00 -1.92 -0.35
CA LYS A 14 28.77 -2.96 -1.05
C LYS A 14 27.93 -4.24 -1.22
N TRP A 15 27.30 -4.73 -0.15
CA TRP A 15 26.46 -5.93 -0.20
C TRP A 15 25.36 -5.83 -1.27
N ARG A 16 24.69 -4.67 -1.40
CA ARG A 16 23.62 -4.48 -2.41
C ARG A 16 24.12 -4.54 -3.85
N LEU A 17 25.36 -4.09 -4.09
CA LEU A 17 25.99 -4.12 -5.41
C LEU A 17 26.43 -5.55 -5.75
N ASP A 18 26.99 -6.26 -4.76
CA ASP A 18 27.49 -7.63 -4.92
C ASP A 18 26.35 -8.67 -5.03
N HIS A 19 25.14 -8.36 -4.51
CA HIS A 19 23.99 -9.28 -4.46
C HIS A 19 22.72 -8.67 -5.09
N PRO A 20 22.73 -8.36 -6.40
CA PRO A 20 21.66 -7.62 -7.04
C PRO A 20 20.33 -8.38 -7.03
N VAL A 21 20.34 -9.70 -7.20
CA VAL A 21 19.13 -10.54 -7.25
C VAL A 21 18.50 -10.65 -5.87
N GLU A 22 19.29 -10.97 -4.85
CA GLU A 22 18.84 -11.08 -3.45
C GLU A 22 18.34 -9.74 -2.94
N ASN A 23 19.04 -8.65 -3.28
CA ASN A 23 18.58 -7.31 -2.96
C ASN A 23 17.23 -7.01 -3.64
N ALA A 24 17.05 -7.37 -4.91
CA ALA A 24 15.77 -7.20 -5.60
C ALA A 24 14.64 -8.02 -4.97
N LEU A 25 14.88 -9.27 -4.58
CA LEU A 25 13.91 -10.11 -3.87
C LEU A 25 13.55 -9.55 -2.49
N LYS A 26 14.56 -9.10 -1.72
CA LYS A 26 14.39 -8.44 -0.42
C LYS A 26 13.55 -7.17 -0.56
N GLN A 27 13.82 -6.36 -1.58
CA GLN A 27 13.04 -5.16 -1.89
C GLN A 27 11.61 -5.49 -2.28
N LYS A 28 11.37 -6.49 -3.16
CA LYS A 28 10.00 -6.93 -3.51
C LYS A 28 9.23 -7.38 -2.26
N ARG A 29 9.83 -8.21 -1.41
CA ARG A 29 9.22 -8.65 -0.14
C ARG A 29 8.88 -7.47 0.77
N TYR A 30 9.75 -6.46 0.83
CA TYR A 30 9.49 -5.26 1.60
C TYR A 30 8.34 -4.43 1.01
N ILE A 31 8.42 -4.08 -0.27
CA ILE A 31 7.45 -3.21 -0.97
C ILE A 31 6.04 -3.78 -0.87
N TYR A 32 5.88 -5.08 -1.12
CA TYR A 32 4.58 -5.74 -1.18
C TYR A 32 4.17 -6.41 0.13
N GLY A 33 5.08 -6.54 1.09
CA GLY A 33 4.78 -7.12 2.39
C GLY A 33 3.96 -6.19 3.27
N TYR A 34 3.32 -6.76 4.30
CA TYR A 34 2.53 -6.02 5.27
C TYR A 34 3.34 -4.89 5.94
N ARG A 35 4.59 -5.17 6.34
CA ARG A 35 5.45 -4.19 7.01
C ARG A 35 5.76 -2.98 6.14
N GLY A 36 6.14 -3.17 4.88
CA GLY A 36 6.44 -2.04 4.00
C GLY A 36 5.19 -1.26 3.61
N THR A 37 4.07 -1.95 3.40
CA THR A 37 2.77 -1.31 3.14
C THR A 37 2.33 -0.45 4.33
N TYR A 38 2.33 -1.00 5.55
CA TYR A 38 1.99 -0.26 6.76
C TYR A 38 2.94 0.92 7.02
N ARG A 39 4.25 0.74 6.79
CA ARG A 39 5.22 1.84 6.93
C ARG A 39 4.94 2.98 5.96
N ARG A 40 4.58 2.70 4.71
CA ARG A 40 4.19 3.72 3.73
C ARG A 40 2.90 4.43 4.13
N LEU A 41 1.92 3.67 4.63
CA LEU A 41 0.65 4.21 5.12
C LEU A 41 0.87 5.14 6.33
N LYS A 42 1.71 4.73 7.30
CA LYS A 42 2.11 5.56 8.44
C LYS A 42 2.86 6.82 8.03
N ALA A 43 3.80 6.71 7.09
CA ALA A 43 4.53 7.87 6.57
C ALA A 43 3.59 8.85 5.84
N SER A 44 2.65 8.34 5.04
CA SER A 44 1.63 9.16 4.37
C SER A 44 0.70 9.84 5.37
N ALA A 45 0.26 9.13 6.41
CA ALA A 45 -0.57 9.72 7.46
C ALA A 45 0.15 10.90 8.14
N ALA A 46 1.42 10.70 8.52
CA ALA A 46 2.25 11.73 9.14
C ALA A 46 2.50 12.92 8.21
N GLN A 47 2.89 12.68 6.95
CA GLN A 47 3.21 13.74 5.98
C GLN A 47 2.02 14.68 5.72
N PHE A 48 0.80 14.15 5.76
CA PHE A 48 -0.40 14.90 5.42
C PHE A 48 -1.28 15.20 6.64
N HIS A 49 -0.75 15.06 7.85
CA HIS A 49 -1.46 15.32 9.11
C HIS A 49 -2.82 14.61 9.20
N ARG A 50 -2.83 13.32 8.89
CA ARG A 50 -4.02 12.47 8.93
C ARG A 50 -3.92 11.48 10.07
N ASP A 51 -5.05 11.23 10.70
CA ASP A 51 -5.14 10.22 11.75
C ASP A 51 -4.81 8.83 11.20
N LEU A 52 -4.16 8.02 12.02
CA LEU A 52 -3.92 6.61 11.76
C LEU A 52 -4.34 5.84 13.01
N ASP A 53 -5.55 5.33 13.00
CA ASP A 53 -6.12 4.55 14.11
C ASP A 53 -6.04 3.05 13.82
N LEU A 54 -4.83 2.60 13.49
CA LEU A 54 -4.54 1.19 13.23
C LEU A 54 -3.15 0.86 13.74
N THR A 55 -3.07 -0.13 14.63
CA THR A 55 -1.82 -0.80 14.96
C THR A 55 -1.34 -1.63 13.76
N PHE A 56 -0.08 -2.07 13.78
CA PHE A 56 0.42 -2.95 12.72
C PHE A 56 -0.38 -4.27 12.68
N ASP A 57 -0.67 -4.87 13.82
CA ASP A 57 -1.43 -6.12 13.90
C ASP A 57 -2.89 -5.91 13.49
N GLY A 58 -3.50 -4.78 13.88
CA GLY A 58 -4.83 -4.38 13.42
C GLY A 58 -4.88 -4.18 11.91
N PHE A 59 -3.84 -3.60 11.32
CA PHE A 59 -3.71 -3.50 9.86
C PHE A 59 -3.61 -4.87 9.19
N VAL A 60 -2.81 -5.80 9.72
CA VAL A 60 -2.68 -7.15 9.17
C VAL A 60 -4.01 -7.91 9.24
N ALA A 61 -4.69 -7.85 10.39
CA ALA A 61 -5.99 -8.47 10.58
C ALA A 61 -7.04 -7.89 9.61
N TRP A 62 -7.13 -6.55 9.52
CA TRP A 62 -8.01 -5.86 8.58
C TRP A 62 -7.72 -6.21 7.11
N ARG A 63 -6.44 -6.34 6.76
CA ARG A 63 -6.05 -6.66 5.38
C ARG A 63 -6.40 -8.09 5.00
N ASN A 64 -6.28 -9.03 5.93
CA ASN A 64 -6.60 -10.44 5.72
C ASN A 64 -8.11 -10.73 5.76
N SER A 65 -8.91 -9.89 6.43
CA SER A 65 -10.36 -10.08 6.52
C SER A 65 -11.14 -9.67 5.27
N GLN A 66 -10.47 -9.08 4.27
CA GLN A 66 -11.09 -8.61 3.05
C GLN A 66 -10.65 -9.45 1.84
N PRO A 67 -11.55 -9.67 0.87
CA PRO A 67 -11.16 -10.28 -0.38
C PRO A 67 -10.20 -9.36 -1.15
N ALA A 68 -9.32 -9.95 -1.97
CA ALA A 68 -8.44 -9.21 -2.86
C ALA A 68 -9.19 -8.66 -4.10
N ILE A 69 -10.25 -7.87 -3.85
CA ILE A 69 -11.14 -7.29 -4.84
C ILE A 69 -11.20 -5.78 -4.63
N CYS A 70 -11.15 -5.02 -5.72
CA CYS A 70 -11.24 -3.57 -5.69
C CYS A 70 -12.62 -3.13 -5.22
N TYR A 71 -12.68 -2.34 -4.15
CA TYR A 71 -13.92 -1.77 -3.64
C TYR A 71 -14.68 -0.93 -4.68
N TYR A 72 -13.96 -0.24 -5.58
CA TYR A 72 -14.56 0.72 -6.51
C TYR A 72 -14.96 0.18 -7.87
N CYS A 73 -14.31 -0.87 -8.37
CA CYS A 73 -14.58 -1.43 -9.71
C CYS A 73 -14.85 -2.94 -9.71
N GLY A 74 -14.68 -3.62 -8.57
CA GLY A 74 -14.86 -5.07 -8.47
C GLY A 74 -13.76 -5.91 -9.11
N ALA A 75 -12.71 -5.32 -9.67
CA ALA A 75 -11.61 -6.06 -10.28
C ALA A 75 -10.76 -6.81 -9.24
N LEU A 76 -10.23 -7.98 -9.63
CA LEU A 76 -9.24 -8.71 -8.83
C LEU A 76 -7.97 -7.88 -8.66
N LEU A 77 -7.45 -7.85 -7.44
CA LEU A 77 -6.29 -7.05 -7.05
C LEU A 77 -5.01 -7.86 -7.16
N LEU A 78 -4.03 -7.28 -7.85
CA LEU A 78 -2.69 -7.85 -7.95
C LEU A 78 -1.88 -7.44 -6.73
N LEU A 79 -1.42 -8.41 -5.93
CA LEU A 79 -0.60 -8.15 -4.73
C LEU A 79 0.78 -7.56 -5.07
N HIS A 80 1.24 -7.80 -6.30
CA HIS A 80 2.55 -7.43 -6.80
C HIS A 80 2.41 -6.73 -8.15
N GLY A 81 3.42 -5.93 -8.51
CA GLY A 81 3.45 -5.21 -9.79
C GLY A 81 3.23 -3.70 -9.66
N ASN A 82 3.10 -3.06 -10.81
CA ASN A 82 2.91 -1.62 -10.98
C ASN A 82 1.71 -1.32 -11.91
N ASP A 83 0.81 -2.30 -12.04
CA ASP A 83 -0.29 -2.31 -12.99
C ASP A 83 -1.50 -1.51 -12.48
N CYS A 84 -2.46 -1.30 -13.38
CA CYS A 84 -3.73 -0.65 -13.06
C CYS A 84 -4.49 -1.36 -11.92
N ASN A 85 -4.38 -2.69 -11.87
CA ASN A 85 -5.00 -3.58 -10.89
C ASN A 85 -4.13 -3.85 -9.65
N SER A 86 -2.94 -3.26 -9.55
CA SER A 86 -2.11 -3.41 -8.35
C SER A 86 -2.84 -2.89 -7.13
N LEU A 87 -2.76 -3.68 -6.05
CA LEU A 87 -3.44 -3.40 -4.81
C LEU A 87 -2.88 -2.14 -4.15
N THR A 88 -3.78 -1.21 -3.85
CA THR A 88 -3.53 -0.06 -3.00
C THR A 88 -4.56 0.03 -1.87
N ILE A 89 -4.30 0.92 -0.92
CA ILE A 89 -5.23 1.24 0.16
C ILE A 89 -5.68 2.68 -0.09
N ASP A 90 -6.99 2.89 -0.07
CA ASP A 90 -7.58 4.22 -0.20
C ASP A 90 -8.49 4.54 0.98
N ARG A 91 -8.68 5.83 1.24
CA ARG A 91 -9.55 6.38 2.28
C ARG A 91 -10.86 6.80 1.64
N LYS A 92 -11.97 6.10 1.87
CA LYS A 92 -13.29 6.40 1.28
C LYS A 92 -13.60 7.89 1.33
N ASN A 93 -13.50 8.49 2.51
CA ASN A 93 -13.53 9.93 2.72
C ASN A 93 -12.12 10.49 2.87
N ASN A 94 -11.72 11.35 1.92
CA ASN A 94 -10.41 12.01 1.91
C ASN A 94 -10.23 13.05 3.03
N LYS A 95 -11.31 13.47 3.70
CA LYS A 95 -11.27 14.38 4.86
C LYS A 95 -10.98 13.65 6.18
N GLN A 96 -11.07 12.32 6.20
CA GLN A 96 -10.81 11.49 7.36
C GLN A 96 -9.47 10.75 7.22
N GLY A 97 -8.92 10.29 8.36
CA GLY A 97 -7.68 9.52 8.43
C GLY A 97 -7.82 8.06 7.97
N TYR A 98 -6.76 7.29 8.20
CA TYR A 98 -6.75 5.83 8.05
C TYR A 98 -7.32 5.18 9.30
N ILE A 99 -8.64 5.28 9.46
CA ILE A 99 -9.39 4.71 10.59
C ILE A 99 -10.22 3.50 10.13
N PRO A 100 -10.56 2.56 11.03
CA PRO A 100 -11.49 1.49 10.74
C PRO A 100 -12.78 2.04 10.12
N GLY A 101 -13.28 1.38 9.07
CA GLY A 101 -14.48 1.84 8.37
C GLY A 101 -14.26 3.01 7.41
N ASN A 102 -13.12 3.71 7.39
CA ASN A 102 -12.80 4.70 6.33
C ASN A 102 -11.81 4.18 5.29
N ILE A 103 -11.15 3.04 5.50
CA ILE A 103 -10.18 2.48 4.55
C ILE A 103 -10.73 1.29 3.77
N VAL A 104 -10.29 1.12 2.52
CA VAL A 104 -10.67 0.02 1.62
C VAL A 104 -9.48 -0.46 0.79
N LEU A 105 -9.54 -1.71 0.33
CA LEU A 105 -8.67 -2.21 -0.74
C LEU A 105 -9.19 -1.73 -2.10
N CYS A 106 -8.32 -1.14 -2.90
CA CYS A 106 -8.68 -0.73 -4.25
C CYS A 106 -7.50 -0.82 -5.22
N CYS A 107 -7.81 -0.87 -6.50
CA CYS A 107 -6.77 -0.87 -7.51
C CYS A 107 -6.15 0.52 -7.68
N ARG A 108 -4.88 0.56 -8.10
CA ARG A 108 -4.14 1.80 -8.37
C ARG A 108 -4.90 2.73 -9.31
N SER A 109 -5.55 2.18 -10.33
CA SER A 109 -6.33 2.99 -11.28
C SER A 109 -7.44 3.76 -10.59
N CYS A 110 -8.30 3.09 -9.81
CA CYS A 110 -9.40 3.75 -9.10
C CYS A 110 -8.91 4.78 -8.08
N ASN A 111 -7.88 4.44 -7.32
CA ASN A 111 -7.27 5.36 -6.35
C ASN A 111 -6.75 6.64 -7.04
N SER A 112 -6.06 6.47 -8.17
CA SER A 112 -5.49 7.58 -8.94
C SER A 112 -6.57 8.44 -9.60
N SER A 113 -7.60 7.82 -10.19
CA SER A 113 -8.73 8.52 -10.81
C SER A 113 -9.49 9.36 -9.79
N LYS A 114 -9.76 8.81 -8.60
CA LYS A 114 -10.38 9.55 -7.49
C LYS A 114 -9.56 10.79 -7.09
N GLY A 115 -8.23 10.69 -7.08
CA GLY A 115 -7.35 11.83 -6.82
C GLY A 115 -7.47 12.97 -7.84
N LYS A 116 -7.89 12.66 -9.06
CA LYS A 116 -8.14 13.63 -10.15
C LYS A 116 -9.58 14.15 -10.20
N GLY A 117 -10.46 13.69 -9.31
CA GLY A 117 -11.89 13.97 -9.36
C GLY A 117 -12.64 13.20 -10.46
N GLU A 118 -11.93 12.32 -11.19
CA GLU A 118 -12.52 11.44 -12.20
C GLU A 118 -12.96 10.16 -11.48
N TYR A 119 -14.26 9.99 -11.22
CA TYR A 119 -14.72 8.69 -10.74
C TYR A 119 -14.49 7.62 -11.84
N PRO A 120 -14.00 6.42 -11.49
CA PRO A 120 -13.72 5.40 -12.49
C PRO A 120 -14.99 5.05 -13.27
N ARG A 121 -14.90 5.07 -14.61
CA ARG A 121 -16.00 4.84 -15.56
C ARG A 121 -16.61 3.43 -15.51
N ASN A 122 -16.05 2.52 -14.70
CA ASN A 122 -16.57 1.17 -14.51
C ASN A 122 -16.98 0.98 -13.04
N LYS A 123 -18.21 1.36 -12.72
CA LYS A 123 -18.88 0.96 -11.48
C LYS A 123 -19.00 -0.57 -11.47
N PRO A 124 -18.76 -1.28 -10.35
CA PRO A 124 -19.20 -2.64 -10.21
C PRO A 124 -20.72 -2.66 -10.31
N VAL A 125 -21.25 -3.68 -10.95
CA VAL A 125 -22.67 -4.02 -10.90
C VAL A 125 -23.00 -4.19 -9.41
N THR A 126 -23.79 -3.29 -8.83
CA THR A 126 -24.25 -3.46 -7.45
C THR A 126 -25.09 -4.71 -7.37
N ALA A 127 -24.95 -5.47 -6.27
CA ALA A 127 -25.69 -6.69 -5.99
C ALA A 127 -27.19 -6.45 -5.68
N GLU A 128 -27.75 -5.35 -6.19
CA GLU A 128 -29.18 -4.99 -6.12
C GLU A 128 -29.92 -5.40 -7.42
N ARG A 129 -29.33 -6.31 -8.19
CA ARG A 129 -29.91 -6.91 -9.40
C ARG A 129 -29.98 -8.45 -9.31
N LEU A 130 -30.44 -8.96 -8.17
CA LEU A 130 -31.05 -10.29 -8.05
C LEU A 130 -32.34 -10.15 -7.24
#